data_AF-A0A946KZV2-F1
#
_entry.id   AF-A0A946KZV2-F1
#
_cell.length_a   1.000
_cell.length_b   1.000
_cell.length_c   1.000
_cell.angle_alpha   90.00
_cell.angle_beta   90.00
_cell.angle_gamma   90.00
#
_symmetry.space_group_name_H-M   'P 1'
#
loop_
_entity.id
_entity.type
_entity.pdbx_description
1 polymer ?
#
loop_
_entity_poly.entity_id
_entity_poly.type
_entity_poly.pdbx_seq_one_letter_code
_entity_poly.pdbx_strand_id
1 'polypeptide(L)'
;ISEGVHNEDGEYFLQTYADQTGSGLAGKTDSHGNIQLSGSGALGDTLTNIVSEYIEGARVRADTFGYLQRSFIADISQVDAEEAERVGQHAVIASKELDSGSVILKRQFSEKYHCDVEVVDLHKVAKHTKDMPEEFLDGTKPYVTNDFFEYAMPLTGGIEPKTQIFV
;
A
#
# COMPACT_ATOMS: atom_id res chain seq x y z
N ILE A 1 -2.80 -8.70 -5.41
CA ILE A 1 -4.11 -8.03 -5.16
C ILE A 1 -4.06 -7.45 -3.76
N SER A 2 -4.45 -6.19 -3.59
CA SER A 2 -4.46 -5.54 -2.28
C SER A 2 -5.53 -6.17 -1.37
N GLU A 3 -5.20 -6.37 -0.09
CA GLU A 3 -6.12 -6.96 0.89
C GLU A 3 -7.41 -6.13 1.08
N GLY A 4 -7.36 -4.82 0.81
CA GLY A 4 -8.47 -3.89 0.95
C GLY A 4 -9.34 -3.71 -0.30
N VAL A 5 -9.32 -4.64 -1.26
CA VAL A 5 -10.18 -4.53 -2.46
C VAL A 5 -11.67 -4.54 -2.09
N HIS A 6 -12.42 -3.60 -2.67
CA HIS A 6 -13.84 -3.37 -2.38
C HIS A 6 -14.66 -3.21 -3.67
N ASN A 7 -15.98 -3.34 -3.55
CA ASN A 7 -16.93 -3.06 -4.63
C ASN A 7 -17.23 -1.54 -4.75
N GLU A 8 -18.12 -1.19 -5.67
CA GLU A 8 -18.56 0.21 -5.92
C GLU A 8 -19.26 0.83 -4.69
N ASP A 9 -19.86 0.01 -3.83
CA ASP A 9 -20.51 0.42 -2.58
C ASP A 9 -19.51 0.58 -1.40
N GLY A 10 -18.22 0.30 -1.63
CA GLY A 10 -17.17 0.38 -0.62
C GLY A 10 -17.10 -0.84 0.32
N GLU A 11 -17.82 -1.91 0.00
CA GLU A 11 -17.82 -3.15 0.78
C GLU A 11 -16.67 -4.07 0.37
N TYR A 12 -16.00 -4.68 1.34
CA TYR A 12 -14.87 -5.56 1.04
C TYR A 12 -15.29 -6.78 0.21
N PHE A 13 -14.45 -7.14 -0.76
CA PHE A 13 -14.71 -8.25 -1.68
C PHE A 13 -15.02 -9.56 -0.94
N LEU A 14 -14.22 -9.91 0.07
CA LEU A 14 -14.40 -11.17 0.81
C LEU A 14 -15.75 -11.25 1.54
N GLN A 15 -16.24 -10.12 2.04
CA GLN A 15 -17.55 -10.05 2.70
C GLN A 15 -18.66 -10.24 1.68
N THR A 16 -18.64 -9.44 0.62
CA THR A 16 -19.60 -9.52 -0.49
C THR A 16 -19.65 -10.95 -1.07
N TYR A 17 -18.49 -11.55 -1.30
CA TYR A 17 -18.39 -12.90 -1.84
C TYR A 17 -18.95 -13.95 -0.88
N ALA A 18 -18.64 -13.86 0.41
CA ALA A 18 -19.12 -14.82 1.40
C ALA A 18 -20.66 -14.75 1.55
N ASP A 19 -21.23 -13.54 1.56
CA ASP A 19 -22.67 -13.32 1.64
C ASP A 19 -23.40 -13.86 0.39
N GLN A 20 -22.84 -13.64 -0.80
CA GLN A 20 -23.43 -14.11 -2.06
C GLN A 20 -23.33 -15.63 -2.26
N THR A 21 -22.26 -16.26 -1.77
CA THR A 21 -22.00 -17.69 -1.97
C THR A 21 -22.42 -18.57 -0.79
N GLY A 22 -22.93 -17.98 0.29
CA GLY A 22 -23.27 -18.71 1.52
C GLY A 22 -22.04 -19.35 2.19
N SER A 23 -20.85 -18.80 1.93
CA SER A 23 -19.60 -19.36 2.41
C SER A 23 -19.31 -18.92 3.86
N GLY A 24 -18.90 -19.85 4.72
CA GLY A 24 -18.48 -19.58 6.10
C GLY A 24 -17.17 -18.79 6.25
N LEU A 25 -16.65 -18.22 5.16
CA LEU A 25 -15.48 -17.34 5.11
C LEU A 25 -15.76 -15.94 5.75
N ALA A 26 -17.01 -15.61 6.05
CA ALA A 26 -17.42 -14.32 6.58
C ALA A 26 -17.01 -14.08 8.06
N GLY A 27 -16.40 -12.92 8.30
CA GLY A 27 -16.83 -12.07 9.42
C GLY A 27 -16.15 -12.23 10.78
N LYS A 28 -14.83 -12.46 10.85
CA LYS A 28 -14.11 -12.17 12.10
C LYS A 28 -13.77 -10.68 12.16
N THR A 29 -14.53 -9.94 12.96
CA THR A 29 -14.17 -8.58 13.35
C THR A 29 -13.19 -8.62 14.53
N ASP A 30 -12.23 -7.71 14.54
CA ASP A 30 -11.38 -7.50 15.71
C ASP A 30 -12.17 -6.83 16.87
N SER A 31 -11.52 -6.61 18.01
CA SER A 31 -12.10 -5.95 19.19
C SER A 31 -12.48 -4.47 18.96
N HIS A 32 -12.11 -3.89 17.83
CA HIS A 32 -12.42 -2.52 17.43
C HIS A 32 -13.51 -2.45 16.34
N GLY A 33 -14.03 -3.60 15.90
CA GLY A 33 -15.05 -3.68 14.86
C GLY A 33 -14.50 -3.65 13.44
N ASN A 34 -13.17 -3.72 13.25
CA ASN A 34 -12.59 -3.80 11.92
C ASN A 34 -12.68 -5.22 11.41
N ILE A 35 -13.01 -5.39 10.12
CA ILE A 35 -13.00 -6.70 9.47
C ILE A 35 -11.54 -7.17 9.37
N GLN A 36 -11.26 -8.40 9.84
CA GLN A 36 -9.94 -8.99 9.72
C GLN A 36 -9.67 -9.43 8.27
N LEU A 37 -9.15 -8.50 7.48
CA LEU A 37 -8.81 -8.70 6.06
C LEU A 37 -7.40 -9.25 5.85
N SER A 38 -6.53 -9.12 6.86
CA SER A 38 -5.12 -9.48 6.79
C SER A 38 -4.80 -10.77 7.56
N GLY A 39 -3.80 -11.51 7.09
CA GLY A 39 -3.18 -12.62 7.82
C GLY A 39 -3.87 -13.99 7.74
N SER A 40 -4.98 -14.13 7.00
CA SER A 40 -5.70 -15.40 6.87
C SER A 40 -5.44 -16.15 5.54
N GLY A 41 -4.83 -15.50 4.54
CA GLY A 41 -4.69 -16.05 3.18
C GLY A 41 -6.01 -16.18 2.39
N ALA A 42 -7.15 -15.90 3.05
CA ALA A 42 -8.49 -16.16 2.52
C ALA A 42 -8.78 -15.45 1.20
N LEU A 43 -8.28 -14.23 1.00
CA LEU A 43 -8.42 -13.51 -0.26
C LEU A 43 -7.73 -14.26 -1.40
N GLY A 44 -6.49 -14.71 -1.18
CA GLY A 44 -5.72 -15.46 -2.16
C GLY A 44 -6.38 -16.79 -2.51
N ASP A 45 -6.83 -17.54 -1.51
CA ASP A 45 -7.51 -18.83 -1.72
C ASP A 45 -8.84 -18.65 -2.46
N THR A 46 -9.63 -17.64 -2.09
CA THR A 46 -10.90 -17.33 -2.73
C THR A 46 -10.70 -17.00 -4.21
N LEU A 47 -9.77 -16.10 -4.52
CA LEU A 47 -9.47 -15.75 -5.91
C LEU A 47 -8.89 -16.94 -6.70
N THR A 48 -8.06 -17.77 -6.06
CA THR A 48 -7.53 -19.00 -6.67
C THR A 48 -8.66 -19.94 -7.09
N ASN A 49 -9.65 -20.14 -6.22
CA ASN A 49 -10.81 -20.98 -6.49
C ASN A 49 -11.65 -20.42 -7.64
N ILE A 50 -11.95 -19.11 -7.62
CA ILE A 50 -12.69 -18.45 -8.70
C ILE A 50 -11.98 -18.66 -10.04
N VAL A 51 -10.69 -18.36 -10.13
CA VAL A 51 -9.95 -18.51 -11.40
C VAL A 51 -9.95 -19.97 -11.86
N SER A 52 -9.78 -20.92 -10.94
CA SER A 52 -9.76 -22.36 -11.27
C SER A 52 -11.12 -22.89 -11.75
N GLU A 53 -12.23 -22.32 -11.27
CA GLU A 53 -13.59 -22.69 -11.69
C GLU A 53 -13.89 -22.20 -13.11
N TYR A 54 -13.47 -20.98 -13.45
CA TYR A 54 -13.80 -20.36 -14.73
C TYR A 54 -12.76 -20.61 -15.84
N ILE A 55 -11.55 -21.07 -15.51
CA ILE A 55 -10.50 -21.33 -16.50
C ILE A 55 -10.09 -22.80 -16.47
N GLU A 56 -10.63 -23.58 -17.40
CA GLU A 56 -10.35 -25.01 -17.52
C GLU A 56 -8.86 -25.28 -17.73
N GLY A 57 -8.30 -26.19 -16.93
CA GLY A 57 -6.89 -26.60 -17.01
C GLY A 57 -5.90 -25.63 -16.35
N ALA A 58 -6.35 -24.51 -15.78
CA ALA A 58 -5.47 -23.57 -15.08
C ALA A 58 -4.89 -24.19 -13.79
N ARG A 59 -3.60 -23.97 -13.56
CA ARG A 59 -2.94 -24.26 -12.28
C ARG A 59 -2.70 -22.94 -11.57
N VAL A 60 -3.55 -22.62 -10.59
CA VAL A 60 -3.54 -21.33 -9.90
C VAL A 60 -2.91 -21.48 -8.51
N ARG A 61 -2.09 -20.50 -8.11
CA ARG A 61 -1.47 -20.41 -6.79
C ARG A 61 -1.56 -18.97 -6.32
N ALA A 62 -1.86 -18.79 -5.03
CA ALA A 62 -1.75 -17.51 -4.36
C ALA A 62 -0.73 -17.61 -3.21
N ASP A 63 0.10 -16.57 -3.08
CA ASP A 63 0.97 -16.36 -1.93
C ASP A 63 0.59 -15.01 -1.31
N THR A 64 0.34 -14.99 0.00
CA THR A 64 -0.06 -13.77 0.73
C THR A 64 1.09 -13.31 1.60
N PHE A 65 1.63 -12.12 1.32
CA PHE A 65 2.72 -11.55 2.11
C PHE A 65 2.16 -10.68 3.23
N GLY A 66 2.44 -11.06 4.48
CA GLY A 66 2.08 -10.28 5.68
C GLY A 66 3.29 -9.52 6.23
N TYR A 67 4.00 -10.13 7.19
CA TYR A 67 5.22 -9.52 7.75
C TYR A 67 6.38 -9.43 6.75
N LEU A 68 6.47 -10.37 5.81
CA LEU A 68 7.54 -10.39 4.81
C LEU A 68 7.60 -9.05 4.05
N GLN A 69 6.47 -8.53 3.54
CA GLN A 69 6.48 -7.28 2.77
C GLN A 69 6.81 -6.01 3.56
N ARG A 70 6.85 -6.05 4.90
CA ARG A 70 7.05 -4.85 5.76
C ARG A 70 8.16 -5.01 6.81
N SER A 71 8.88 -6.12 6.78
CA SER A 71 9.93 -6.44 7.78
C SER A 71 11.09 -7.21 7.15
N PHE A 72 11.26 -7.11 5.83
CA PHE A 72 12.32 -7.80 5.10
C PHE A 72 13.57 -6.93 5.00
N ILE A 73 14.38 -6.96 6.06
CA ILE A 73 15.61 -6.17 6.18
C ILE A 73 16.67 -6.46 5.11
N ALA A 74 16.57 -7.61 4.44
CA ALA A 74 17.52 -8.01 3.40
C ALA A 74 17.35 -7.24 2.08
N ASP A 75 16.23 -6.55 1.88
CA ASP A 75 15.89 -5.84 0.64
C ASP A 75 15.19 -4.51 0.96
N ILE A 76 15.95 -3.57 1.53
CA ILE A 76 15.47 -2.23 1.91
C ILE A 76 15.82 -1.23 0.82
N SER A 77 14.88 -0.34 0.48
CA SER A 77 15.18 0.85 -0.29
C SER A 77 16.15 1.75 0.47
N GLN A 78 17.32 2.01 -0.10
CA GLN A 78 18.28 2.93 0.50
C GLN A 78 17.69 4.34 0.68
N VAL A 79 16.81 4.76 -0.24
CA VAL A 79 16.12 6.06 -0.16
C VAL A 79 15.20 6.11 1.05
N ASP A 80 14.41 5.06 1.28
CA ASP A 80 13.52 4.96 2.46
C ASP A 80 14.32 4.94 3.77
N ALA A 81 15.43 4.19 3.81
CA ALA A 81 16.29 4.13 4.98
C ALA A 81 16.91 5.50 5.33
N GLU A 82 17.47 6.20 4.34
CA GLU A 82 18.06 7.53 4.52
C GLU A 82 16.99 8.58 4.90
N GLU A 83 15.81 8.52 4.29
CA GLU A 83 14.69 9.42 4.61
C GLU A 83 14.14 9.18 6.03
N ALA A 84 13.96 7.93 6.43
CA ALA A 84 13.52 7.56 7.77
C ALA A 84 14.52 8.03 8.85
N GLU A 85 15.82 7.86 8.61
CA GLU A 85 16.86 8.36 9.50
C GLU A 85 16.81 9.90 9.62
N ARG A 86 16.76 10.61 8.47
CA ARG A 86 16.70 12.08 8.46
C ARG A 86 15.47 12.62 9.20
N VAL A 87 14.31 11.98 9.03
CA VAL A 87 13.08 12.32 9.77
C VAL A 87 13.28 12.17 11.28
N GLY A 88 13.89 11.05 11.72
CA GLY A 88 14.17 10.82 13.14
C GLY A 88 15.16 11.83 13.73
N GLN A 89 16.25 12.12 13.03
CA GLN A 89 17.23 13.14 13.45
C GLN A 89 16.59 14.52 13.57
N HIS A 90 15.79 14.92 12.57
CA HIS A 90 15.10 16.21 12.57
C HIS A 90 14.08 16.33 13.71
N ALA A 91 13.38 15.24 14.05
CA ALA A 91 12.45 15.21 15.18
C ALA A 91 13.16 15.51 16.52
N VAL A 92 14.36 14.97 16.74
CA VAL A 92 15.15 15.22 17.96
C VAL A 92 15.67 16.65 18.03
N ILE A 93 15.98 17.26 16.90
CA ILE A 93 16.39 18.67 16.84
C ILE A 93 15.18 19.57 17.11
N ALA A 94 14.06 19.31 16.45
CA ALA A 94 12.83 20.08 16.57
C ALA A 94 12.27 20.09 17.99
N SER A 95 12.35 18.97 18.72
CA SER A 95 11.85 18.85 20.09
C SER A 95 12.57 19.72 21.13
N LYS A 96 13.71 20.32 20.77
CA LYS A 96 14.41 21.29 21.64
C LYS A 96 13.75 22.66 21.64
N GLU A 97 13.06 23.00 20.57
CA GLU A 97 12.50 24.34 20.33
C GLU A 97 10.96 24.32 20.25
N LEU A 98 10.35 23.16 19.94
CA LEU A 98 8.92 23.00 19.71
C LEU A 98 8.32 21.97 20.65
N ASP A 99 7.19 22.31 21.26
CA ASP A 99 6.41 21.40 22.12
C ASP A 99 5.54 20.41 21.33
N SER A 100 5.25 20.72 20.06
CA SER A 100 4.40 19.88 19.19
C SER A 100 4.70 20.12 17.71
N GLY A 101 4.46 19.10 16.89
CA GLY A 101 4.60 19.15 15.44
C GLY A 101 4.64 17.75 14.82
N SER A 102 4.53 17.68 13.50
CA SER A 102 4.81 16.47 12.72
C SER A 102 5.98 16.76 11.78
N VAL A 103 6.97 15.87 11.78
CA VAL A 103 8.02 15.89 10.77
C VAL A 103 7.46 15.29 9.48
N ILE A 104 7.70 15.94 8.36
CA ILE A 104 7.25 15.51 7.04
C ILE A 104 8.42 15.46 6.05
N LEU A 105 8.26 14.62 5.03
CA LEU A 105 9.08 14.63 3.84
C LEU A 105 8.34 15.40 2.75
N LYS A 106 8.96 16.46 2.25
CA LYS A 106 8.42 17.30 1.17
C LYS A 106 9.21 17.08 -0.09
N ARG A 107 8.63 16.33 -1.02
CA ARG A 107 9.22 16.08 -2.33
C ARG A 107 9.41 17.39 -3.08
N GLN A 108 10.62 17.63 -3.56
CA GLN A 108 10.95 18.81 -4.34
C GLN A 108 10.74 18.57 -5.84
N PHE A 109 10.39 19.64 -6.55
CA PHE A 109 10.27 19.61 -8.01
C PHE A 109 11.64 19.86 -8.64
N SER A 110 12.36 18.78 -8.94
CA SER A 110 13.73 18.80 -9.48
C SER A 110 13.99 17.62 -10.40
N GLU A 111 15.05 17.72 -11.23
CA GLU A 111 15.45 16.64 -12.15
C GLU A 111 15.80 15.33 -11.42
N LYS A 112 16.37 15.42 -10.21
CA LYS A 112 16.67 14.27 -9.36
C LYS A 112 15.72 14.26 -8.18
N TYR A 113 15.18 13.09 -7.86
CA TYR A 113 14.35 12.90 -6.67
C TYR A 113 15.11 13.30 -5.41
N HIS A 114 14.49 14.15 -4.59
CA HIS A 114 14.85 14.34 -3.20
C HIS A 114 13.65 14.91 -2.42
N CYS A 115 13.69 14.73 -1.11
CA CYS A 115 12.79 15.36 -0.16
C CYS A 115 13.56 16.24 0.81
N ASP A 116 12.97 17.40 1.10
CA ASP A 116 13.31 18.20 2.27
C ASP A 116 12.57 17.68 3.50
N VAL A 117 13.13 17.94 4.67
CA VAL A 117 12.52 17.60 5.95
C VAL A 117 12.04 18.90 6.60
N GLU A 118 10.74 18.98 6.87
CA GLU A 118 10.09 20.13 7.49
C GLU A 118 9.27 19.68 8.71
N VAL A 119 9.03 20.60 9.64
CA VAL A 119 8.05 20.42 10.74
C VAL A 119 6.81 21.22 10.41
N VAL A 120 5.65 20.57 10.45
CA VAL A 120 4.34 21.21 10.29
C VAL A 120 3.48 21.02 11.54
N ASP A 121 2.50 21.90 11.72
CA ASP A 121 1.54 21.76 12.81
C ASP A 121 0.80 20.42 12.73
N LEU A 122 0.66 19.74 13.87
CA LEU A 122 0.06 18.40 13.92
C LEU A 122 -1.36 18.35 13.32
N HIS A 123 -2.15 19.40 13.46
CA HIS A 123 -3.52 19.46 12.92
C HIS A 123 -3.58 19.47 11.38
N LYS A 124 -2.47 19.79 10.69
CA LYS A 124 -2.38 19.75 9.22
C LYS A 124 -2.23 18.32 8.68
N VAL A 125 -1.86 17.37 9.54
CA VAL A 125 -1.67 15.95 9.17
C VAL A 125 -2.65 15.03 9.87
N ALA A 126 -3.03 15.33 11.11
CA ALA A 126 -3.92 14.50 11.89
C ALA A 126 -5.30 14.38 11.21
N LYS A 127 -5.78 13.15 11.05
CA LYS A 127 -7.07 12.82 10.41
C LYS A 127 -7.18 13.20 8.92
N HIS A 128 -6.07 13.55 8.28
CA HIS A 128 -6.02 13.70 6.83
C HIS A 128 -5.50 12.40 6.20
N THR A 129 -6.18 11.92 5.18
CA THR A 129 -5.79 10.77 4.37
C THR A 129 -5.17 11.27 3.07
N LYS A 130 -4.10 10.62 2.60
CA LYS A 130 -3.55 10.83 1.26
C LYS A 130 -4.04 9.72 0.36
N ASP A 131 -5.05 10.01 -0.45
CA ASP A 131 -5.56 9.07 -1.45
C ASP A 131 -4.59 8.92 -2.62
N MET A 132 -4.69 7.79 -3.31
CA MET A 132 -3.97 7.58 -4.57
C MET A 132 -4.57 8.50 -5.63
N PRO A 133 -3.77 9.35 -6.30
CA PRO A 133 -4.27 10.22 -7.36
C PRO A 133 -4.94 9.42 -8.48
N GLU A 134 -6.03 9.93 -9.06
CA GLU A 134 -6.76 9.24 -10.13
C GLU A 134 -5.87 9.06 -11.36
N GLU A 135 -5.00 10.02 -11.66
CA GLU A 135 -4.05 9.96 -12.77
C GLU A 135 -3.03 8.82 -12.64
N PHE A 136 -2.87 8.23 -11.44
CA PHE A 136 -2.01 7.06 -11.23
C PHE A 136 -2.67 5.74 -11.65
N LEU A 137 -3.96 5.74 -11.96
CA LEU A 137 -4.74 4.57 -12.33
C LEU A 137 -5.15 4.65 -13.80
N ASP A 138 -5.00 3.54 -14.53
CA ASP A 138 -5.54 3.44 -15.89
C ASP A 138 -7.08 3.34 -15.82
N GLY A 139 -7.77 4.23 -16.54
CA GLY A 139 -9.24 4.29 -16.50
C GLY A 139 -9.96 3.13 -17.23
N THR A 140 -9.23 2.26 -17.91
CA THR A 140 -9.78 1.18 -18.74
C THR A 140 -9.22 -0.21 -18.43
N LYS A 141 -8.02 -0.26 -17.86
CA LYS A 141 -7.31 -1.50 -17.54
C LYS A 141 -7.00 -1.54 -16.04
N PRO A 142 -6.83 -2.73 -15.43
CA PRO A 142 -6.57 -2.86 -13.99
C PRO A 142 -5.10 -2.56 -13.64
N TYR A 143 -4.55 -1.46 -14.16
CA TYR A 143 -3.12 -1.14 -14.15
C TYR A 143 -2.86 0.29 -13.66
N VAL A 144 -1.60 0.56 -13.32
CA VAL A 144 -1.12 1.89 -12.97
C VAL A 144 -0.54 2.58 -14.21
N THR A 145 -0.59 3.92 -14.21
CA THR A 145 -0.04 4.74 -15.31
C THR A 145 1.46 4.98 -15.16
N ASN A 146 2.06 5.61 -16.17
CA ASN A 146 3.45 6.09 -16.07
C ASN A 146 3.64 7.14 -14.98
N ASP A 147 2.62 7.94 -14.67
CA ASP A 147 2.70 8.95 -13.60
C ASP A 147 2.93 8.29 -12.24
N PHE A 148 2.28 7.15 -11.98
CA PHE A 148 2.57 6.34 -10.80
C PHE A 148 4.01 5.81 -10.81
N PHE A 149 4.47 5.32 -11.97
CA PHE A 149 5.81 4.77 -12.11
C PHE A 149 6.87 5.83 -11.82
N GLU A 150 6.75 7.02 -12.41
CA GLU A 150 7.63 8.16 -12.15
C GLU A 150 7.58 8.59 -10.68
N TYR A 151 6.39 8.52 -10.06
CA TYR A 151 6.24 8.83 -8.63
C TYR A 151 6.93 7.81 -7.71
N ALA A 152 6.74 6.51 -7.98
CA ALA A 152 7.10 5.42 -7.08
C ALA A 152 8.55 4.95 -7.26
N MET A 153 9.07 4.94 -8.50
CA MET A 153 10.37 4.36 -8.82
C MET A 153 11.54 4.92 -8.01
N PRO A 154 11.66 6.25 -7.81
CA PRO A 154 12.74 6.79 -6.98
C PRO A 154 12.69 6.28 -5.52
N LEU A 155 11.49 5.99 -5.00
CA LEU A 155 11.31 5.50 -3.63
C LEU A 155 11.79 4.07 -3.44
N THR A 156 11.94 3.30 -4.53
CA THR A 156 12.34 1.89 -4.45
C THR A 156 13.83 1.68 -4.22
N GLY A 157 14.64 2.75 -4.24
CA GLY A 157 16.10 2.61 -4.10
C GLY A 157 16.78 2.01 -5.33
N GLY A 158 16.16 2.15 -6.51
CA GLY A 158 16.73 1.70 -7.79
C GLY A 158 16.40 0.25 -8.13
N ILE A 159 15.28 -0.30 -7.64
CA ILE A 159 14.79 -1.60 -8.11
C ILE A 159 14.56 -1.51 -9.61
N GLU A 160 15.18 -2.41 -10.36
CA GLU A 160 14.86 -2.60 -11.77
C GLU A 160 13.63 -3.50 -11.92
N PRO A 161 12.54 -3.04 -12.56
CA PRO A 161 11.39 -3.88 -12.81
C PRO A 161 11.81 -5.10 -13.66
N LYS A 162 11.70 -6.30 -13.07
CA LYS A 162 12.05 -7.56 -13.77
C LYS A 162 10.96 -8.03 -14.73
N THR A 163 9.78 -7.45 -14.65
CA THR A 163 8.71 -7.59 -15.63
C THR A 163 8.13 -6.22 -15.90
N GLN A 164 8.18 -5.78 -17.16
CA GLN A 164 7.32 -4.70 -17.61
C GLN A 164 5.94 -5.30 -17.70
N ILE A 165 5.07 -4.97 -16.74
CA ILE A 165 3.68 -5.36 -16.87
C ILE A 165 3.01 -4.47 -17.93
N PHE A 166 3.52 -3.26 -18.27
CA PHE A 166 2.98 -2.45 -19.39
C PHE A 166 4.04 -1.69 -20.20
N VAL A 167 3.89 -1.79 -21.53
CA VAL A 167 3.75 -0.65 -22.46
C VAL A 167 2.51 -0.93 -23.32
#